data_AF-R4RWD6-F1
#
_entry.id   AF-R4RWD6-F1
#
_cell.length_a   1.000
_cell.length_b   1.000
_cell.length_c   1.000
_cell.angle_alpha   90.00
_cell.angle_beta   90.00
_cell.angle_gamma   90.00
#
_symmetry.space_group_name_H-M   'P 1'
#
loop_
_entity.id
_entity.type
_entity.pdbx_description
1 polymer ?
#
loop_
_entity_poly.entity_id
_entity_poly.type
_entity_poly.pdbx_seq_one_letter_code
_entity_poly.pdbx_strand_id
1 'polypeptide(L)' 'MMLLHRESYYQTPDINPHTNLIIAKNRSGPEGECNFNFYKQIQRFEAK' A
#
# COMPACT_ATOMS: atom_id res chain seq x y z
N MET A 1 2.60 10.32 9.98
CA MET A 1 2.35 10.55 8.54
C MET A 1 2.40 9.20 7.86
N MET A 2 1.38 8.89 7.08
CA MET A 2 1.27 7.63 6.33
C MET A 2 1.17 7.96 4.84
N LEU A 3 1.81 7.13 4.01
CA LEU A 3 1.78 7.24 2.56
C LEU A 3 1.29 5.90 1.97
N LEU A 4 0.50 5.98 0.91
CA LEU A 4 0.08 4.82 0.14
C LEU A 4 0.83 4.82 -1.17
N HIS A 5 1.54 3.73 -1.45
CA HIS A 5 2.25 3.51 -2.70
C HIS A 5 1.80 2.22 -3.35
N ARG A 6 1.51 2.28 -4.64
CA ARG A 6 1.14 1.13 -5.45
C ARG A 6 1.95 1.16 -6.73
N GLU A 7 2.97 0.31 -6.79
CA GLU A 7 3.89 0.25 -7.92
C GLU A 7 3.17 -0.05 -9.25
N SER A 8 2.22 -0.97 -9.20
CA SER A 8 1.45 -1.41 -10.37
C SER A 8 0.58 -0.33 -10.99
N TYR A 9 0.23 0.72 -10.25
CA TYR A 9 -0.55 1.84 -10.78
C TYR A 9 0.21 2.60 -11.88
N TYR A 10 1.54 2.59 -11.83
CA TYR A 10 2.39 3.26 -12.82
C TYR A 10 2.71 2.37 -14.03
N GLN A 11 2.27 1.11 -14.03
CA GLN A 11 2.53 0.14 -15.09
C GLN A 11 1.24 -0.24 -15.82
N THR A 12 1.30 -0.45 -17.14
CA THR A 12 0.16 -0.91 -17.94
C THR A 12 0.50 -2.26 -18.57
N PRO A 13 -0.26 -3.35 -18.31
CA PRO A 13 -1.51 -3.39 -17.56
C PRO A 13 -1.31 -3.42 -16.03
N ASP A 14 -2.21 -2.76 -15.30
CA ASP A 14 -2.18 -2.72 -13.84
C ASP A 14 -2.82 -3.98 -13.22
N ILE A 15 -2.03 -5.05 -13.15
CA ILE A 15 -2.48 -6.39 -12.75
C ILE A 15 -2.12 -6.78 -11.31
N ASN A 16 -1.12 -6.15 -10.70
CA ASN A 16 -0.63 -6.56 -9.39
C ASN A 16 -1.42 -5.84 -8.27
N PRO A 17 -2.13 -6.57 -7.38
CA PRO A 17 -2.91 -5.96 -6.30
C PRO A 17 -2.04 -5.45 -5.15
N HIS A 18 -0.74 -5.73 -5.14
CA HIS A 18 0.15 -5.35 -4.06
C HIS A 18 0.21 -3.83 -3.86
N THR A 19 0.09 -3.39 -2.61
CA THR A 19 0.16 -1.99 -2.19
C THR A 19 0.93 -1.88 -0.87
N ASN A 20 1.75 -0.84 -0.75
CA ASN A 20 2.55 -0.56 0.44
C ASN A 20 1.95 0.62 1.19
N LEU A 21 1.77 0.45 2.50
CA LEU A 21 1.49 1.52 3.45
C LEU A 21 2.80 1.87 4.16
N ILE A 22 3.32 3.06 3.88
CA ILE A 22 4.58 3.53 4.43
C ILE A 22 4.29 4.45 5.62
N ILE A 23 4.79 4.08 6.79
CA ILE A 23 4.76 4.88 8.02
C ILE A 23 6.03 5.73 8.04
N ALA A 24 5.98 6.87 7.35
CA ALA A 24 7.13 7.77 7.19
C ALA A 24 7.39 8.69 8.40
N LYS A 25 6.42 8.82 9.32
CA LYS A 25 6.62 9.55 10.57
C LYS A 25 5.70 9.01 11.64
N ASN A 26 6.28 8.54 12.74
CA ASN A 26 5.55 8.12 13.92
C ASN A 26 6.14 8.82 15.15
N ARG A 27 5.28 9.31 16.05
CA ARG A 27 5.73 10.03 17.25
C ARG A 27 6.20 9.09 18.36
N SER A 28 5.59 7.91 18.43
CA SER A 28 5.71 7.01 19.59
C SER A 28 6.19 5.62 19.20
N GLY A 29 6.72 5.46 17.99
CA GLY A 29 7.11 4.16 17.47
C GLY A 29 8.01 4.27 16.25
N PRO A 30 8.46 3.12 15.72
CA PRO A 30 9.32 3.09 14.56
C PRO A 30 8.57 3.54 13.30
N GLU A 31 9.35 4.05 12.35
CA GLU A 31 8.97 4.12 10.94
C GLU A 31 9.02 2.72 10.33
N GLY A 32 8.34 2.52 9.19
CA GLY A 32 8.36 1.23 8.52
C GLY A 32 7.33 1.11 7.42
N GLU A 33 7.15 -0.10 6.92
CA GLU A 33 6.22 -0.41 5.83
C GLU A 33 5.32 -1.59 6.19
N CYS A 34 4.07 -1.52 5.75
CA CYS A 34 3.11 -2.61 5.83
C CYS A 34 2.62 -2.96 4.43
N ASN A 35 2.51 -4.26 4.15
CA ASN A 35 2.16 -4.78 2.84
C ASN A 35 0.71 -5.27 2.82
N PHE A 36 -0.06 -4.81 1.84
CA PHE A 36 -1.46 -5.17 1.66
C PHE A 36 -1.74 -5.56 0.19
N ASN A 37 -2.89 -6.19 -0.02
CA ASN A 37 -3.50 -6.36 -1.33
C ASN A 37 -4.67 -5.37 -1.45
N PHE A 38 -4.72 -4.59 -2.53
CA PHE A 38 -5.78 -3.63 -2.83
C PHE A 38 -6.59 -4.08 -4.06
N TYR A 39 -7.82 -4.53 -3.82
CA TYR A 39 -8.75 -4.96 -4.84
C TYR A 39 -9.57 -3.76 -5.34
N LYS A 40 -9.17 -3.19 -6.49
CA LYS A 40 -9.81 -2.01 -7.08
C LYS A 40 -11.31 -2.15 -7.29
N GLN A 41 -11.75 -3.34 -7.71
CA GLN A 41 -13.15 -3.63 -8.08
C GLN A 41 -14.12 -3.40 -6.91
N ILE A 42 -13.66 -3.65 -5.68
CA ILE A 42 -14.43 -3.54 -4.45
C ILE A 42 -13.84 -2.50 -3.49
N GLN A 43 -12.83 -1.75 -3.92
CA GLN A 43 -12.08 -0.75 -3.15
C GLN A 43 -11.65 -1.24 -1.74
N ARG A 44 -11.22 -2.52 -1.64
CA ARG A 44 -10.93 -3.16 -0.35
C ARG A 44 -9.43 -3.47 -0.20
N PHE A 45 -8.91 -3.20 1.00
CA PHE A 45 -7.57 -3.61 1.43
C PHE A 45 -7.65 -4.90 2.24
N GLU A 46 -6.79 -5.85 1.93
CA GLU A 46 -6.64 -7.10 2.69
C GLU A 46 -5.18 -7.32 3.07
N ALA A 47 -4.95 -7.95 4.23
CA ALA A 47 -3.61 -8.34 4.65
C ALA A 47 -3.03 -9.32 3.62
N LYS A 48 -1.75 -9.13 3.29
CA LYS A 48 -1.01 -10.04 2.42
C LYS A 48 -0.48 -11.24 3.21
#